data_AF-A0A9Q4JDP8-F1
#
_entry.id   AF-A0A9Q4JDP8-F1
#
_cell.length_a   1.000
_cell.length_b   1.000
_cell.length_c   1.000
_cell.angle_alpha   90.00
_cell.angle_beta   90.00
_cell.angle_gamma   90.00
#
_symmetry.space_group_name_H-M   'P 1'
#
loop_
_entity.id
_entity.type
_entity.pdbx_description
1 polymer ?
#
loop_
_entity_poly.entity_id
_entity_poly.type
_entity_poly.pdbx_seq_one_letter_code
_entity_poly.pdbx_strand_id
1 'polypeptide(L)'
;MSWKKMIFGEKMPDKDDPKYKERYEREVAAGRKAARLLRLDKAAGGVQRFACKHPKWFLAIVFGIVLTCLGHNIYRMVAVYQIHRTEERMTATEHQEQLLKQRHKTHDDNRQD
;
A
#
# COMPACT_ATOMS: atom_id res chain seq x y z
N MET A 1 10.25 29.59 -32.02
CA MET A 1 10.57 29.89 -30.60
C MET A 1 11.99 29.42 -30.32
N SER A 2 12.84 30.26 -29.72
CA SER A 2 14.29 30.03 -29.60
C SER A 2 14.62 29.08 -28.44
N TRP A 3 15.46 28.06 -28.67
CA TRP A 3 15.99 27.11 -27.66
C TRP A 3 16.55 27.79 -26.41
N LYS A 4 17.09 29.01 -26.53
CA LYS A 4 17.58 29.80 -25.40
C LYS A 4 16.51 30.08 -24.35
N LYS A 5 15.23 30.23 -24.74
CA LYS A 5 14.10 30.46 -23.83
C LYS A 5 13.68 29.21 -23.05
N MET A 6 13.98 28.02 -23.56
CA MET A 6 13.63 26.76 -22.92
C MET A 6 14.61 26.40 -21.80
N ILE A 7 15.88 26.78 -21.94
CA ILE A 7 16.94 26.45 -20.96
C ILE A 7 17.04 27.52 -19.86
N PHE A 8 16.90 28.81 -20.20
CA PHE A 8 17.03 29.89 -19.21
C PHE A 8 15.72 30.20 -18.46
N GLY A 9 14.62 29.58 -18.86
CA GLY A 9 13.28 29.96 -18.40
C GLY A 9 12.89 31.36 -18.90
N GLU A 10 11.59 31.61 -18.96
CA GLU A 10 11.09 32.96 -19.20
C GLU A 10 11.54 33.85 -18.04
N LYS A 11 12.06 35.06 -18.33
CA LYS A 11 12.55 36.00 -17.30
C LYS A 11 11.46 36.14 -16.24
N MET A 12 11.79 35.80 -14.99
CA MET A 12 10.82 35.76 -13.91
C MET A 12 10.14 37.13 -13.85
N PRO A 13 8.83 37.20 -14.13
CA PRO A 13 8.12 38.45 -14.28
C PRO A 13 8.13 39.21 -12.96
N ASP A 14 8.12 40.53 -13.06
CA ASP A 14 8.27 41.38 -11.89
C ASP A 14 7.09 41.15 -10.94
N LYS A 15 7.39 41.09 -9.64
CA LYS A 15 6.45 40.61 -8.62
C LYS A 15 5.24 41.54 -8.48
N ASP A 16 5.39 42.78 -8.92
CA ASP A 16 4.41 43.86 -8.85
C ASP A 16 3.65 44.09 -10.18
N ASP A 17 3.89 43.29 -11.22
CA ASP A 17 3.17 43.41 -12.47
C ASP A 17 1.69 43.02 -12.28
N PRO A 18 0.73 43.93 -12.55
CA PRO A 18 -0.69 43.69 -12.28
C PRO A 18 -1.24 42.48 -13.07
N LYS A 19 -0.67 42.23 -14.25
CA LYS A 19 -1.03 41.11 -15.13
C LYS A 19 -0.69 39.73 -14.56
N TYR A 20 0.36 39.62 -13.74
CA TYR A 20 0.77 38.34 -13.14
C TYR A 20 0.01 38.04 -11.86
N LYS A 21 -0.32 39.08 -11.08
CA LYS A 21 -1.19 38.97 -9.91
C LYS A 21 -2.57 38.44 -10.30
N GLU A 22 -3.16 38.99 -11.37
CA GLU A 22 -4.50 38.58 -11.82
C GLU A 22 -4.54 37.13 -12.33
N ARG A 23 -3.49 36.69 -13.04
CA ARG A 23 -3.38 35.29 -13.47
C ARG A 23 -3.19 34.34 -12.29
N TYR A 24 -2.31 34.68 -11.35
CA TYR A 24 -2.09 33.88 -10.15
C TYR A 24 -3.37 33.77 -9.31
N GLU A 25 -4.08 34.88 -9.08
CA GLU A 25 -5.34 34.89 -8.35
C GLU A 25 -6.41 34.03 -9.06
N ARG A 26 -6.47 34.08 -10.40
CA ARG A 26 -7.39 33.24 -11.19
C ARG A 26 -7.05 31.76 -11.11
N GLU A 27 -5.78 31.39 -11.19
CA GLU A 27 -5.31 30.00 -11.07
C GLU A 27 -5.52 29.45 -9.66
N VAL A 28 -5.18 30.23 -8.62
CA VAL A 28 -5.45 29.88 -7.22
C VAL A 28 -6.95 29.78 -6.96
N ALA A 29 -7.77 30.69 -7.50
CA ALA A 29 -9.21 30.62 -7.38
C ALA A 29 -9.79 29.37 -8.06
N ALA A 30 -9.28 29.00 -9.24
CA ALA A 30 -9.66 27.77 -9.93
C ALA A 30 -9.25 26.52 -9.13
N GLY A 31 -8.02 26.47 -8.61
CA GLY A 31 -7.55 25.38 -7.74
C GLY A 31 -8.39 25.26 -6.47
N ARG A 32 -8.72 26.39 -5.83
CA ARG A 32 -9.61 26.42 -4.65
C ARG A 32 -11.05 26.05 -5.01
N LYS A 33 -11.51 26.29 -6.25
CA LYS A 33 -12.85 25.89 -6.72
C LYS A 33 -12.88 24.39 -7.03
N ALA A 34 -11.81 23.84 -7.60
CA ALA A 34 -11.63 22.42 -7.84
C ALA A 34 -11.52 21.62 -6.52
N ALA A 35 -10.74 22.10 -5.54
CA ALA A 35 -10.63 21.47 -4.22
C ALA A 35 -11.99 21.45 -3.47
N ARG A 36 -12.75 22.54 -3.57
CA ARG A 36 -14.12 22.63 -3.02
C ARG A 36 -15.11 21.72 -3.76
N LEU A 37 -15.00 21.64 -5.08
CA LEU A 37 -15.83 20.75 -5.91
C LEU A 37 -15.58 19.27 -5.57
N LEU A 38 -14.32 18.89 -5.43
CA LEU A 38 -13.89 17.54 -5.05
C LEU A 38 -14.11 17.24 -3.56
N ARG A 39 -14.63 18.21 -2.78
CA ARG A 39 -14.89 18.11 -1.33
C ARG A 39 -13.68 17.68 -0.50
N LEU A 40 -12.46 17.74 -1.05
CA LEU A 40 -11.22 17.41 -0.34
C LEU A 40 -11.02 18.36 0.84
N ASP A 41 -11.42 19.62 0.71
CA ASP A 41 -11.41 20.59 1.81
C ASP A 41 -12.29 20.15 2.99
N LYS A 42 -13.40 19.47 2.72
CA LYS A 42 -14.33 19.00 3.76
C LYS A 42 -13.81 17.75 4.46
N ALA A 43 -13.15 16.86 3.72
CA ALA A 43 -12.48 15.68 4.26
C ALA A 43 -11.24 16.06 5.07
N ALA A 44 -10.36 16.91 4.53
CA ALA A 44 -9.18 17.41 5.22
C ALA A 44 -9.55 18.19 6.48
N GLY A 45 -10.55 19.09 6.40
CA GLY A 45 -11.06 19.80 7.57
C GLY A 45 -11.68 18.87 8.62
N GLY A 46 -12.37 17.80 8.19
CA GLY A 46 -12.94 16.79 9.08
C GLY A 46 -11.86 15.99 9.83
N VAL A 47 -10.86 15.50 9.09
CA VAL A 47 -9.72 14.75 9.66
C VAL A 47 -8.89 15.65 10.56
N GLN A 48 -8.63 16.90 10.15
CA GLN A 48 -7.88 17.86 10.96
C GLN A 48 -8.65 18.22 12.23
N ARG A 49 -9.96 18.47 12.15
CA ARG A 49 -10.79 18.73 13.33
C ARG A 49 -10.87 17.53 14.26
N PHE A 50 -10.91 16.32 13.73
CA PHE A 50 -10.85 15.08 14.51
C PHE A 50 -9.50 14.90 15.20
N ALA A 51 -8.40 15.12 14.48
CA ALA A 51 -7.03 15.04 15.00
C ALA A 51 -6.79 16.07 16.11
N CYS A 52 -7.27 17.31 15.94
CA CYS A 52 -7.17 18.34 16.97
C CYS A 52 -8.08 18.08 18.18
N LYS A 53 -9.28 17.52 17.97
CA LYS A 53 -10.24 17.26 19.06
C LYS A 53 -9.86 16.03 19.89
N HIS A 54 -9.33 14.99 19.25
CA HIS A 54 -9.00 13.72 19.90
C HIS A 54 -7.64 13.17 19.42
N PRO A 55 -6.53 13.83 19.79
CA PRO A 55 -5.19 13.45 19.31
C PRO A 55 -4.77 12.04 19.74
N LYS A 56 -5.18 11.61 20.94
CA LYS A 56 -4.89 10.26 21.44
C LYS A 56 -5.56 9.17 20.61
N TRP A 57 -6.84 9.36 20.25
CA TRP A 57 -7.59 8.41 19.42
C TRP A 57 -7.08 8.41 17.98
N PHE A 58 -6.81 9.58 17.41
CA PHE A 58 -6.20 9.69 16.09
C PHE A 58 -4.86 8.94 16.02
N LEU A 59 -4.00 9.16 17.01
CA LEU A 59 -2.71 8.50 17.08
C LEU A 59 -2.84 6.99 17.26
N ALA A 60 -3.76 6.53 18.12
CA ALA A 60 -4.03 5.11 18.33
C ALA A 60 -4.53 4.42 17.05
N ILE A 61 -5.39 5.08 16.26
CA ILE A 61 -5.89 4.55 14.98
C ILE A 61 -4.76 4.42 13.97
N VAL A 62 -3.97 5.48 13.76
CA VAL A 62 -2.85 5.46 12.80
C VAL A 62 -1.82 4.41 13.21
N PHE A 63 -1.43 4.39 14.49
CA PHE A 63 -0.46 3.43 15.00
C PHE A 63 -0.99 1.99 14.95
N GLY A 64 -2.27 1.77 15.25
CA GLY A 64 -2.92 0.48 15.15
C GLY A 64 -2.93 -0.06 13.71
N ILE A 65 -3.18 0.80 12.71
CA ILE A 65 -3.11 0.41 11.29
C ILE A 65 -1.68 -0.02 10.94
N VAL A 66 -0.67 0.77 11.32
CA VAL A 66 0.74 0.45 11.04
C VAL A 66 1.15 -0.88 11.68
N LEU A 67 0.84 -1.07 12.97
CA LEU A 67 1.13 -2.31 13.69
C LEU A 67 0.41 -3.51 13.08
N THR A 68 -0.84 -3.35 12.66
CA THR A 68 -1.62 -4.42 12.03
C THR A 68 -1.02 -4.80 10.68
N CYS A 69 -0.65 -3.82 9.85
CA CYS A 69 0.02 -4.07 8.58
C CYS A 69 1.36 -4.78 8.76
N LEU A 70 2.19 -4.33 9.72
CA LEU A 70 3.47 -4.98 10.03
C LEU A 70 3.26 -6.40 10.55
N GLY A 71 2.35 -6.57 11.52
CA GLY A 71 2.03 -7.86 12.12
C GLY A 71 1.48 -8.85 11.10
N HIS A 72 0.59 -8.40 10.21
CA HIS A 72 0.05 -9.23 9.14
C HIS A 72 1.12 -9.60 8.09
N ASN A 73 2.02 -8.67 7.76
CA ASN A 73 3.14 -8.95 6.86
C ASN A 73 4.09 -10.01 7.43
N ILE A 74 4.46 -9.88 8.71
CA ILE A 74 5.28 -10.86 9.43
C ILE A 74 4.54 -12.19 9.57
N TYR A 75 3.26 -12.17 9.94
CA TYR A 75 2.43 -13.38 10.05
C TYR A 75 2.40 -14.16 8.73
N ARG A 76 2.20 -13.46 7.60
CA ARG A 76 2.23 -14.10 6.27
C ARG A 76 3.60 -14.72 5.99
N MET A 77 4.69 -14.01 6.28
CA MET A 77 6.05 -14.54 6.11
C MET A 77 6.30 -15.77 7.00
N VAL A 78 5.89 -15.72 8.27
CA VAL A 78 6.05 -16.84 9.21
C VAL A 78 5.20 -18.02 8.80
N ALA A 79 3.93 -17.81 8.41
CA ALA A 79 3.06 -18.86 7.90
C ALA A 79 3.66 -19.53 6.66
N VAL A 80 4.15 -18.74 5.69
CA VAL A 80 4.82 -19.25 4.50
C VAL A 80 6.13 -19.99 4.85
N TYR A 81 6.92 -19.46 5.77
CA TYR A 81 8.15 -20.11 6.23
C TYR A 81 7.89 -21.43 6.97
N GLN A 82 6.85 -21.49 7.80
CA GLN A 82 6.41 -22.71 8.49
C GLN A 82 5.87 -23.74 7.49
N ILE A 83 5.13 -23.30 6.47
CA ILE A 83 4.67 -24.15 5.37
C ILE A 83 5.87 -24.70 4.59
N HIS A 84 6.82 -23.85 4.18
CA HIS A 84 8.04 -24.31 3.49
C HIS A 84 8.88 -25.26 4.33
N ARG A 85 8.99 -25.05 5.64
CA ARG A 85 9.70 -25.99 6.53
C ARG A 85 8.97 -27.33 6.70
N THR A 86 7.66 -27.34 6.51
CA THR A 86 6.81 -28.54 6.51
C THR A 86 6.89 -29.24 5.15
N GLU A 87 6.97 -28.50 4.05
CA GLU A 87 7.17 -29.05 2.69
C GLU A 87 8.60 -29.54 2.44
N GLU A 88 9.65 -28.93 3.00
CA GLU A 88 11.01 -29.52 2.94
C GLU A 88 11.07 -30.88 3.66
N ARG A 89 10.22 -31.10 4.67
CA ARG A 89 10.04 -32.44 5.26
C ARG A 89 9.17 -33.35 4.39
N MET A 90 8.16 -32.84 3.70
CA MET A 90 7.37 -33.58 2.72
C MET A 90 7.91 -33.37 1.29
N THR A 91 9.16 -33.75 1.07
CA THR A 91 9.73 -33.79 -0.28
C THR A 91 8.91 -34.80 -1.12
N ALA A 92 8.63 -34.48 -2.39
CA ALA A 92 7.75 -35.25 -3.29
C ALA A 92 8.02 -36.78 -3.35
N THR A 93 9.23 -37.20 -2.98
CA THR A 93 9.63 -38.60 -2.80
C THR A 93 8.95 -39.30 -1.61
N GLU A 94 8.73 -38.63 -0.47
CA GLU A 94 8.05 -39.25 0.68
C GLU A 94 6.56 -39.46 0.43
N HIS A 95 5.89 -38.55 -0.29
CA HIS A 95 4.49 -38.74 -0.70
C HIS A 95 4.35 -39.95 -1.62
N GLN A 96 5.31 -40.13 -2.54
CA GLN A 96 5.35 -41.28 -3.43
C GLN A 96 5.74 -42.57 -2.67
N GLU A 97 6.63 -42.50 -1.68
CA GLU A 97 6.97 -43.63 -0.81
C GLU A 97 5.82 -44.05 0.10
N GLN A 98 5.01 -43.11 0.61
CA GLN A 98 3.83 -43.44 1.41
C GLN A 98 2.76 -44.13 0.56
N LEU A 99 2.53 -43.64 -0.67
CA LEU A 99 1.64 -44.29 -1.65
C LEU A 99 2.16 -45.68 -2.05
N LEU A 100 3.47 -45.83 -2.27
CA LEU A 100 4.10 -47.12 -2.57
C LEU A 100 4.00 -48.10 -1.40
N LYS A 101 4.27 -47.65 -0.17
CA LYS A 101 4.17 -48.48 1.04
C LYS A 101 2.72 -48.90 1.32
N GLN A 102 1.74 -48.03 1.08
CA GLN A 102 0.33 -48.41 1.15
C GLN A 102 -0.03 -49.47 0.10
N ARG A 103 0.39 -49.28 -1.16
CA ARG A 103 0.19 -50.29 -2.22
C ARG A 103 0.84 -51.62 -1.89
N HIS A 104 2.04 -51.62 -1.31
CA HIS A 104 2.73 -52.84 -0.92
C HIS A 104 2.00 -53.56 0.23
N LYS A 105 1.55 -52.83 1.26
CA LYS A 105 0.76 -53.39 2.35
C LYS A 105 -0.53 -54.03 1.86
N THR A 106 -1.30 -53.34 1.02
CA THR A 106 -2.55 -53.87 0.46
C THR A 106 -2.30 -55.09 -0.41
N HIS A 107 -1.17 -55.14 -1.12
CA HIS A 107 -0.80 -56.30 -1.93
C HIS A 107 -0.34 -57.50 -1.09
N ASP A 108 0.35 -57.29 0.04
CA ASP A 108 0.73 -58.37 0.96
C ASP A 108 -0.48 -58.94 1.71
N ASP A 109 -1.42 -58.09 2.12
CA ASP A 109 -2.68 -58.51 2.77
C ASP A 109 -3.47 -59.45 1.85
N ASN A 110 -3.67 -59.05 0.58
CA ASN A 110 -4.37 -59.84 -0.44
C ASN A 110 -3.65 -61.14 -0.87
N ARG A 111 -2.43 -61.40 -0.38
CA ARG A 111 -1.67 -62.62 -0.68
C ARG A 111 -1.67 -63.62 0.47
N GLN A 112 -2.19 -63.22 1.63
CA GLN A 112 -2.32 -64.06 2.82
C GLN A 112 -3.72 -64.65 2.98
N ASP A 113 -4.63 -64.34 2.07
CA ASP A 113 -5.97 -64.93 1.88
C ASP A 113 -5.94 -66.07 0.85
#